data_AF-A0A7J3M000-F1
#
_entry.id   AF-A0A7J3M000-F1
#
_cell.length_a   1.000
_cell.length_b   1.000
_cell.length_c   1.000
_cell.angle_alpha   90.00
_cell.angle_beta   90.00
_cell.angle_gamma   90.00
#
_symmetry.space_group_name_H-M   'P 1'
#
loop_
_entity.id
_entity.type
_entity.pdbx_description
1 polymer ?
#
loop_
_entity_poly.entity_id
_entity_poly.type
_entity_poly.pdbx_seq_one_letter_code
_entity_poly.pdbx_strand_id
1 'polypeptide(L)'
;MLLDYVSFLESNGCADSYIESALKAVKSWLFHNGIEVKRKIKIKGARDTPSLRDERVPTKQELRRIFLFADKKARVACILVVHSGLRLMVLGNYTGSTD
;
A
#
# COMPACT_ATOMS: atom_id res chain seq x y z
N MET A 1 -13.31 23.77 1.03
CA MET A 1 -13.12 22.89 -0.15
C MET A 1 -12.11 21.78 0.13
N LEU A 2 -10.79 22.02 0.11
CA LEU A 2 -9.78 20.95 0.36
C LEU A 2 -9.79 20.40 1.80
N LEU A 3 -10.01 21.27 2.79
CA LEU A 3 -10.14 20.86 4.19
C LEU A 3 -11.42 20.05 4.42
N ASP A 4 -12.55 20.48 3.85
CA ASP A 4 -13.82 19.74 3.94
C ASP A 4 -13.71 18.35 3.31
N TYR A 5 -12.95 18.22 2.21
CA TYR A 5 -12.65 16.92 1.61
C TYR A 5 -11.80 16.03 2.53
N VAL A 6 -10.80 16.59 3.21
CA VAL A 6 -10.02 15.87 4.22
C VAL A 6 -10.92 15.41 5.37
N SER A 7 -11.73 16.31 5.93
CA SER A 7 -12.66 15.98 7.01
C SER A 7 -13.68 14.93 6.61
N PHE A 8 -14.13 14.94 5.36
CA PHE A 8 -14.98 13.88 4.80
C PHE A 8 -14.26 12.53 4.76
N LEU A 9 -13.02 12.46 4.27
CA LEU A 9 -12.25 11.22 4.24
C LEU A 9 -11.89 10.69 5.64
N GLU A 10 -11.54 11.59 6.57
CA GLU A 10 -11.32 11.26 7.98
C GLU A 10 -12.59 10.68 8.61
N SER A 11 -13.76 11.30 8.34
CA SER A 11 -15.06 10.82 8.86
C SER A 11 -15.48 9.47 8.29
N ASN A 12 -15.01 9.11 7.09
CA ASN A 12 -15.21 7.79 6.50
C ASN A 12 -14.19 6.75 6.96
N GLY A 13 -13.27 7.10 7.88
CA GLY A 13 -12.26 6.18 8.41
C GLY A 13 -11.19 5.79 7.39
N CYS A 14 -10.96 6.60 6.35
CA CYS A 14 -9.86 6.35 5.41
C CYS A 14 -8.50 6.49 6.12
N ALA A 15 -7.54 5.66 5.72
CA ALA A 15 -6.18 5.73 6.27
C ALA A 15 -5.51 7.08 5.95
N ASP A 16 -4.75 7.63 6.89
CA ASP A 16 -4.08 8.93 6.75
C ASP A 16 -3.18 9.01 5.50
N SER A 17 -2.51 7.91 5.16
CA SER A 17 -1.68 7.77 3.95
C SER A 17 -2.49 7.81 2.64
N TYR A 18 -3.73 7.31 2.67
CA TYR A 18 -4.67 7.41 1.56
C TYR A 18 -5.11 8.86 1.35
N ILE A 19 -5.45 9.55 2.45
CA ILE A 19 -5.82 10.98 2.43
C ILE A 19 -4.65 11.82 1.89
N GLU A 20 -3.41 11.51 2.28
CA GLU A 20 -2.21 12.20 1.78
C GLU A 20 -2.03 11.99 0.27
N SER A 21 -2.21 10.76 -0.21
CA SER A 21 -2.11 10.41 -1.62
C SER A 21 -3.17 11.12 -2.46
N ALA A 22 -4.41 11.15 -1.97
CA ALA A 22 -5.51 11.88 -2.62
C ALA A 22 -5.23 13.38 -2.68
N LEU A 23 -4.79 14.00 -1.58
CA LEU A 23 -4.42 15.42 -1.57
C LEU A 23 -3.26 15.74 -2.52
N LYS A 24 -2.28 14.85 -2.63
CA LYS A 24 -1.15 15.03 -3.56
C LYS A 24 -1.64 15.06 -5.01
N ALA A 25 -2.55 14.16 -5.39
CA ALA A 25 -3.14 14.13 -6.72
C ALA A 25 -3.92 15.41 -7.02
N VAL A 26 -4.80 15.85 -6.10
CA VAL A 26 -5.60 17.07 -6.28
C VAL A 26 -4.70 18.31 -6.38
N LYS A 27 -3.67 18.44 -5.52
CA LYS A 27 -2.70 19.54 -5.61
C LYS A 27 -1.94 19.54 -6.95
N SER A 28 -1.51 18.37 -7.40
CA SER A 28 -0.83 18.23 -8.69
C SER A 28 -1.72 18.68 -9.85
N TRP A 29 -3.00 18.31 -9.82
CA TRP A 29 -3.97 18.73 -10.83
C TRP A 29 -4.23 20.24 -10.78
N LEU A 30 -4.43 20.82 -9.59
CA LEU A 30 -4.62 22.28 -9.44
C LEU A 30 -3.40 23.06 -9.94
N PHE A 31 -2.20 22.61 -9.59
CA PHE A 31 -0.95 23.20 -10.05
C PHE A 31 -0.83 23.15 -11.58
N HIS A 32 -1.18 22.01 -12.19
CA HIS A 32 -1.23 21.87 -13.65
C HIS A 32 -2.20 22.86 -14.31
N ASN A 33 -3.27 23.27 -13.61
CA ASN A 33 -4.23 24.27 -14.06
C ASN A 33 -3.87 25.72 -13.63
N GLY A 34 -2.64 25.94 -13.13
CA GLY A 34 -2.17 27.27 -12.72
C GLY A 34 -2.72 27.76 -11.38
N ILE A 35 -3.39 26.90 -10.59
CA ILE A 35 -3.93 27.24 -9.28
C ILE A 35 -2.96 26.80 -8.19
N GLU A 36 -2.28 27.78 -7.57
CA GLU A 36 -1.31 27.50 -6.51
C GLU A 36 -1.97 27.41 -5.12
N VAL A 37 -1.83 26.25 -4.47
CA VAL A 37 -2.32 26.04 -3.10
C VAL A 37 -1.24 26.44 -2.09
N LYS A 38 -1.29 27.70 -1.62
CA LYS A 38 -0.29 28.26 -0.68
C LYS A 38 -0.38 27.74 0.76
N ARG A 39 -1.55 27.21 1.17
CA ARG A 39 -1.76 26.72 2.55
C ARG A 39 -1.27 25.29 2.72
N LYS A 40 -0.41 25.09 3.71
CA LYS A 40 0.05 23.75 4.12
C LYS A 40 -1.05 23.05 4.92
N ILE A 41 -1.67 22.05 4.31
CA ILE A 41 -2.59 21.12 4.98
C ILE A 41 -1.75 19.99 5.58
N LYS A 42 -1.77 19.86 6.92
CA LYS A 42 -1.10 18.77 7.63
C LYS A 42 -2.12 17.67 7.93
N ILE A 43 -1.86 16.47 7.45
CA ILE A 43 -2.60 15.27 7.83
C ILE A 43 -1.83 14.64 9.00
N LYS A 44 -2.50 14.39 10.13
CA LYS A 44 -1.89 13.67 11.26
C LYS A 44 -1.65 12.22 10.83
N GLY A 45 -0.59 11.58 11.32
CA GLY A 45 -0.39 10.15 11.04
C GLY A 45 -0.12 9.77 9.57
N ALA A 46 0.08 10.72 8.65
CA ALA A 46 0.25 10.40 7.21
C ALA A 46 1.40 9.43 6.89
N ARG A 47 2.45 9.45 7.71
CA ARG A 47 3.60 8.52 7.64
C ARG A 47 3.50 7.36 8.63
N ASP A 48 2.48 7.36 9.47
CA ASP A 48 2.20 6.27 10.39
C ASP A 48 1.45 5.20 9.62
N THR A 49 1.96 3.97 9.66
CA THR A 49 1.29 2.85 9.00
C THR A 49 0.83 1.89 10.10
N PRO A 50 -0.28 2.21 10.81
CA PRO A 50 -0.69 1.48 12.01
C PRO A 50 -0.91 -0.01 11.74
N SER A 51 -1.35 -0.38 10.53
CA SER A 51 -1.51 -1.78 10.12
C SER A 51 -0.22 -2.57 10.02
N LEU A 52 0.94 -1.91 9.87
CA LEU A 52 2.26 -2.56 9.73
C LEU A 52 3.09 -2.47 11.01
N ARG A 53 2.58 -1.85 12.09
CA ARG A 53 3.37 -1.61 13.32
C ARG A 53 3.88 -2.90 13.96
N ASP A 54 3.08 -3.95 13.92
CA ASP A 54 3.42 -5.26 14.48
C ASP A 54 3.87 -6.25 13.39
N GLU A 55 4.00 -5.80 12.14
CA GLU A 55 4.46 -6.66 11.05
C GLU A 55 5.96 -6.93 11.19
N ARG A 56 6.33 -8.20 11.03
CA ARG A 56 7.70 -8.68 11.22
C ARG A 56 8.08 -9.64 10.10
N VAL A 57 9.36 -9.59 9.71
CA VAL A 57 9.93 -10.59 8.79
C VAL A 57 9.90 -11.99 9.43
N PRO A 58 9.35 -13.00 8.73
CA PRO A 58 9.33 -14.38 9.22
C PRO A 58 10.73 -14.93 9.51
N THR A 59 10.87 -15.78 10.53
CA THR A 59 12.09 -16.54 10.78
C THR A 59 12.34 -17.60 9.71
N LYS A 60 13.59 -18.06 9.60
CA LYS A 60 13.93 -19.22 8.73
C LYS A 60 13.10 -20.47 9.04
N GLN A 61 12.76 -20.71 10.31
CA GLN A 61 11.93 -21.85 10.71
C GLN A 61 10.47 -21.69 10.27
N GLU A 62 9.91 -20.49 10.41
CA GLU A 62 8.56 -20.17 9.93
C GLU A 62 8.46 -20.25 8.41
N LEU A 63 9.45 -19.71 7.69
CA LEU A 63 9.53 -19.86 6.22
C LEU A 63 9.59 -21.32 5.78
N ARG A 64 10.39 -22.14 6.47
CA ARG A 64 10.45 -23.58 6.19
C ARG A 64 9.09 -24.25 6.39
N ARG A 65 8.35 -23.89 7.44
CA ARG A 65 6.98 -24.40 7.65
C ARG A 65 6.06 -23.98 6.49
N ILE A 66 6.07 -22.70 6.09
CA ILE A 66 5.27 -22.20 4.98
C ILE A 66 5.52 -23.01 3.69
N PHE A 67 6.80 -23.26 3.36
CA PHE A 67 7.13 -24.04 2.16
C PHE A 67 6.64 -25.49 2.23
N LEU A 68 6.67 -26.12 3.41
CA LEU A 68 6.22 -27.50 3.58
C LEU A 68 4.70 -27.65 3.48
N PHE A 69 3.94 -26.66 3.95
CA PHE A 69 2.48 -26.66 3.88
C PHE A 69 1.92 -26.22 2.51
N ALA A 70 2.69 -25.46 1.74
CA ALA A 70 2.27 -24.97 0.43
C ALA A 70 2.21 -26.08 -0.65
N ASP A 71 1.24 -25.97 -1.57
CA ASP A 71 1.17 -26.76 -2.79
C ASP A 71 2.39 -26.49 -3.71
N LYS A 72 2.61 -27.34 -4.72
CA LYS A 72 3.74 -27.21 -5.65
C LYS A 72 3.82 -25.81 -6.29
N LYS A 73 2.71 -25.23 -6.74
CA LYS A 73 2.68 -23.90 -7.38
C LYS A 73 2.95 -22.79 -6.37
N ALA A 74 2.23 -22.79 -5.25
CA ALA A 74 2.41 -21.80 -4.19
C ALA A 74 3.84 -21.82 -3.62
N ARG A 75 4.44 -23.01 -3.45
CA ARG A 75 5.81 -23.15 -2.96
C ARG A 75 6.82 -22.47 -3.88
N VAL A 76 6.71 -22.68 -5.20
CA VAL A 76 7.62 -22.06 -6.18
C VAL A 76 7.44 -20.53 -6.16
N ALA A 77 6.21 -20.03 -6.13
CA ALA A 77 5.93 -18.60 -6.03
C ALA A 77 6.52 -18.00 -4.74
N CYS A 78 6.32 -18.63 -3.58
CA CYS A 78 6.88 -18.17 -2.31
C CYS A 78 8.42 -18.15 -2.33
N ILE A 79 9.08 -19.16 -2.92
CA ILE A 79 10.54 -19.19 -3.04
C ILE A 79 11.03 -18.02 -3.89
N LEU A 80 10.40 -17.74 -5.03
CA LEU A 80 10.76 -16.62 -5.89
C LEU A 80 10.60 -15.28 -5.14
N VAL A 81 9.49 -15.07 -4.45
CA VAL A 81 9.26 -13.84 -3.66
C VAL A 81 10.32 -13.68 -2.57
N VAL A 82 10.59 -14.73 -1.80
CA VAL A 82 11.52 -14.67 -0.65
C VAL A 82 12.97 -14.47 -1.10
N HIS A 83 13.41 -15.17 -2.15
CA HIS A 83 14.82 -15.17 -2.56
C HIS A 83 15.18 -14.09 -3.57
N SER A 84 14.22 -13.62 -4.38
CA SER A 84 14.47 -12.60 -5.41
C SER A 84 13.69 -11.32 -5.23
N GLY A 85 12.84 -11.22 -4.19
CA GLY A 85 12.10 -9.99 -3.88
C GLY A 85 11.06 -9.61 -4.92
N LEU A 86 10.58 -10.57 -5.72
CA LEU A 86 9.58 -10.29 -6.74
C LEU A 86 8.27 -9.80 -6.12
N ARG A 87 7.70 -8.75 -6.72
CA ARG A 87 6.31 -8.37 -6.44
C ARG A 87 5.38 -9.43 -7.01
N LEU A 88 4.29 -9.72 -6.30
CA LEU A 88 3.32 -10.75 -6.70
C LEU A 88 2.78 -10.54 -8.13
N MET A 89 2.64 -9.28 -8.57
CA MET A 89 2.17 -8.93 -9.91
C MET A 89 3.15 -9.31 -11.04
N VAL A 90 4.41 -9.63 -10.72
CA VAL A 90 5.38 -10.18 -11.70
C VAL A 90 5.11 -11.67 -11.96
N LEU A 91 4.57 -12.38 -10.97
CA LEU A 91 4.29 -13.81 -11.05
C LEU A 91 2.91 -14.12 -11.65
N GLY A 92 2.01 -13.14 -11.71
CA GLY A 92 0.68 -13.33 -12.28
C GLY A 92 -0.20 -12.08 -12.15
N ASN A 93 -1.45 -12.23 -12.57
CA ASN A 93 -2.45 -11.17 -12.52
C ASN A 93 -3.25 -11.19 -11.20
N TYR A 94 -3.83 -10.05 -10.81
CA TYR A 94 -4.62 -9.90 -9.58
C TYR A 94 -5.90 -10.76 -9.56
N THR A 95 -6.33 -11.27 -10.72
CA THR A 95 -7.51 -12.15 -10.85
C THR A 95 -7.18 -13.64 -10.71
N GLY A 96 -5.91 -14.03 -10.68
CA GLY A 96 -5.49 -15.44 -10.66
C GLY A 96 -5.84 -16.22 -11.94
N SER A 97 -6.28 -15.53 -12.99
CA SER A 97 -6.55 -16.12 -14.30
C SER A 97 -5.24 -16.29 -15.07
N THR A 98 -4.96 -17.51 -15.51
CA THR A 98 -3.97 -17.77 -16.56
C THR A 98 -4.71 -17.72 -17.89
N ASP A 99 -4.54 -16.62 -18.63
CA ASP A 99 -4.82 -16.63 -20.08
C ASP A 99 -3.79 -17.50 -20.82
#